data_AF-A0A3M9N741-F1
#
_entry.id   AF-A0A3M9N741-F1
#
_cell.length_a   1.000
_cell.length_b   1.000
_cell.length_c   1.000
_cell.angle_alpha   90.00
_cell.angle_beta   90.00
_cell.angle_gamma   90.00
#
_symmetry.space_group_name_H-M   'P 1'
#
loop_
_entity.id
_entity.type
_entity.pdbx_description
1 polymer ?
#
loop_
_entity_poly.entity_id
_entity_poly.type
_entity_poly.pdbx_seq_one_letter_code
_entity_poly.pdbx_strand_id
1 'polypeptide(L)'
;MKLLTNTITILAEIAAMILSIIWYSRTLQIEPLIGIIVSGSSFIVSVLMKFANRPRIVMHHTWTHSGRNPRGYTVNNPPVIYVGINNPQMYWRLSWNYRLEIRNNSSFTAYNIRVKYVNLPDKTFIEGEFGKIEPFQTHETREFRVKLIQNVTGTHIDADNYLENNPAILTETFKIQINYTDEYGFPFSTTYHWTKDDNRFKLLH
;
A
#
# COMPACT_ATOMS: atom_id res chain seq x y z
N MET A 1 -6.35 -1.03 25.81
CA MET A 1 -5.73 -0.44 27.01
C MET A 1 -5.04 0.91 26.74
N LYS A 2 -4.19 1.03 25.69
CA LYS A 2 -3.48 2.29 25.34
C LYS A 2 -4.41 3.49 25.05
N LEU A 3 -5.58 3.26 24.46
CA LEU A 3 -6.60 4.27 24.20
C LEU A 3 -7.13 4.95 25.48
N LEU A 4 -7.47 4.13 26.47
CA LEU A 4 -7.98 4.60 27.75
C LEU A 4 -6.89 5.41 28.47
N THR A 5 -5.65 4.91 28.47
CA THR A 5 -4.53 5.60 29.12
C THR A 5 -4.23 6.94 28.47
N ASN A 6 -4.16 7.03 27.14
CA ASN A 6 -3.87 8.31 26.46
C ASN A 6 -4.97 9.35 26.69
N THR A 7 -6.24 8.92 26.69
CA THR A 7 -7.37 9.82 26.93
C THR A 7 -7.39 10.31 28.38
N ILE A 8 -7.12 9.41 29.33
CA ILE A 8 -6.99 9.76 30.76
C ILE A 8 -5.81 10.71 30.97
N THR A 9 -4.67 10.50 30.32
CA THR A 9 -3.50 11.39 30.43
C THR A 9 -3.84 12.81 29.96
N ILE A 10 -4.47 12.96 28.79
CA ILE A 10 -4.88 14.28 28.28
C ILE A 10 -5.86 14.96 29.24
N LEU A 11 -6.84 14.22 29.76
CA LEU A 11 -7.80 14.77 30.73
C LEU A 11 -7.12 15.18 32.05
N ALA A 12 -6.16 14.40 32.53
CA ALA A 12 -5.39 14.71 33.72
C ALA A 12 -4.49 15.95 33.52
N GLU A 13 -3.86 16.09 32.35
CA GLU A 13 -3.05 17.27 31.99
C GLU A 13 -3.91 18.55 31.96
N ILE A 14 -5.11 18.47 31.38
CA ILE A 14 -6.07 19.60 31.37
C ILE A 14 -6.50 19.95 32.81
N ALA A 15 -6.83 18.94 33.63
CA ALA A 15 -7.24 19.17 35.02
C ALA A 15 -6.11 19.80 35.85
N ALA A 16 -4.87 19.31 35.69
CA ALA A 16 -3.70 19.88 36.35
C ALA A 16 -3.47 21.34 35.93
N MET A 17 -3.58 21.64 34.64
CA MET A 17 -3.45 23.01 34.13
C MET A 17 -4.52 23.93 34.72
N ILE A 18 -5.79 23.52 34.76
CA ILE A 18 -6.89 24.29 35.37
C ILE A 18 -6.63 24.55 36.86
N LEU A 19 -6.22 23.53 37.61
CA LEU A 19 -5.90 23.67 39.03
C LEU A 19 -4.73 24.62 39.27
N SER A 20 -3.67 24.55 38.45
CA SER A 20 -2.54 25.47 38.52
C SER A 20 -2.93 26.91 38.17
N ILE A 21 -3.83 27.13 37.19
CA ILE A 21 -4.37 28.45 36.86
C ILE A 21 -5.17 29.01 38.05
N ILE A 22 -6.06 28.20 38.64
CA ILE A 22 -6.85 28.62 39.81
C ILE A 22 -5.93 28.97 40.98
N TRP A 23 -4.91 28.14 41.24
CA TRP A 23 -3.94 28.40 42.29
C TRP A 23 -3.16 29.69 42.03
N TYR A 24 -2.61 29.87 40.84
CA TYR A 24 -1.90 31.09 40.46
C TYR A 24 -2.78 32.34 40.63
N SER A 25 -4.04 32.28 40.19
CA SER A 25 -4.97 33.41 40.29
C SER A 25 -5.25 33.85 41.74
N ARG A 26 -5.09 32.94 42.71
CA ARG A 26 -5.32 33.21 44.13
C ARG A 26 -4.07 33.62 44.88
N THR A 27 -2.90 33.07 44.55
CA THR A 27 -1.68 33.26 45.35
C THR A 27 -0.61 34.12 44.66
N LEU A 28 -0.66 34.26 43.34
CA LEU A 28 0.38 34.93 42.53
C LEU A 28 1.81 34.39 42.77
N GLN A 29 1.91 33.14 43.22
CA GLN A 29 3.15 32.43 43.50
C GLN A 29 3.82 31.89 42.22
N ILE A 30 5.12 31.63 42.28
CA ILE A 30 5.90 31.11 41.13
C ILE A 30 5.62 29.62 40.91
N GLU A 31 5.38 28.87 41.98
CA GLU A 31 5.13 27.43 41.95
C GLU A 31 3.96 27.03 41.02
N PRO A 32 2.76 27.64 41.11
CA PRO A 32 1.68 27.34 40.17
C PRO A 32 1.97 27.77 38.73
N LEU A 33 2.82 28.79 38.51
CA LEU A 33 3.26 29.17 37.16
C LEU A 33 4.08 28.04 36.50
N ILE A 34 4.97 27.39 37.26
CA ILE A 34 5.73 26.22 36.79
C ILE A 34 4.75 25.09 36.43
N GLY A 35 3.73 24.86 37.26
CA GLY A 35 2.68 23.88 37.00
C GLY A 35 1.94 24.11 35.68
N ILE A 36 1.59 25.36 35.36
CA ILE A 36 0.96 25.74 34.08
C ILE A 36 1.89 25.42 32.90
N ILE A 37 3.17 25.79 32.99
CA ILE A 37 4.14 25.56 31.91
C ILE A 37 4.33 24.06 31.67
N VAL A 38 4.54 23.27 32.73
CA VAL A 38 4.78 21.82 32.61
C VAL A 38 3.55 21.10 32.07
N SER A 39 2.36 21.38 32.59
CA SER A 39 1.11 20.78 32.11
C SER A 39 0.79 21.19 30.67
N GLY A 40 0.99 22.46 30.31
CA GLY A 40 0.81 22.95 28.95
C GLY A 40 1.79 22.31 27.95
N SER A 41 3.07 22.20 28.31
CA SER A 41 4.09 21.55 27.48
C SER A 41 3.77 20.07 27.27
N SER A 42 3.37 19.37 28.33
CA SER A 42 3.01 17.94 28.28
C SER A 42 1.77 17.73 27.42
N PHE A 43 0.75 18.57 27.58
CA PHE A 43 -0.46 18.56 26.75
C PHE A 43 -0.14 18.73 25.26
N ILE A 44 0.69 19.72 24.91
CA ILE A 44 1.12 19.93 23.51
C ILE A 44 1.80 18.68 22.96
N VAL A 45 2.71 18.07 23.72
CA VAL A 45 3.39 16.82 23.31
C VAL A 45 2.40 15.67 23.14
N SER A 46 1.50 15.46 24.09
CA SER A 46 0.48 14.41 24.07
C SER A 46 -0.44 14.55 22.85
N VAL A 47 -0.86 15.78 22.54
CA VAL A 47 -1.67 16.09 21.35
C VAL A 47 -0.87 15.86 20.07
N LEU A 48 0.37 16.37 19.98
CA LEU A 48 1.23 16.18 18.80
C LEU A 48 1.51 14.70 18.53
N MET A 49 1.79 13.91 19.56
CA MET A 49 2.03 12.47 19.45
C MET A 49 0.78 11.73 18.95
N LYS A 50 -0.43 12.16 19.35
CA LYS A 50 -1.68 11.59 18.85
C LYS A 50 -1.85 11.80 17.34
N PHE A 51 -1.40 12.93 16.79
CA PHE A 51 -1.44 13.21 15.34
C PHE A 51 -0.27 12.62 14.56
N ALA A 52 0.89 12.41 15.20
CA ALA A 52 2.07 11.81 14.57
C ALA A 52 1.94 10.28 14.42
N ASN A 53 1.22 9.64 15.33
CA ASN A 53 1.04 8.19 15.40
C ASN A 53 -0.07 7.72 14.47
N ARG A 54 0.30 7.07 13.36
CA ARG A 54 -0.66 6.59 12.36
C ARG A 54 -0.26 5.25 11.76
N PRO A 55 -1.24 4.40 11.35
CA PRO A 55 -0.96 3.23 10.55
C PRO A 55 -0.28 3.62 9.24
N ARG A 56 0.64 2.77 8.75
CA ARG A 56 1.36 3.01 7.50
C ARG A 56 1.45 1.75 6.67
N ILE A 57 0.49 1.55 5.77
CA ILE A 57 0.52 0.43 4.84
C ILE A 57 1.45 0.75 3.68
N VAL A 58 2.43 -0.11 3.43
CA VAL A 58 3.42 -0.02 2.35
C VAL A 58 3.29 -1.25 1.46
N MET A 59 3.46 -1.05 0.16
CA MET A 59 3.46 -2.11 -0.85
C MET A 59 4.82 -2.19 -1.53
N HIS A 60 5.23 -3.38 -1.92
CA HIS A 60 6.42 -3.62 -2.72
C HIS A 60 6.16 -4.81 -3.65
N HIS A 61 6.53 -4.70 -4.91
CA HIS A 61 6.39 -5.82 -5.84
C HIS A 61 7.75 -6.34 -6.28
N THR A 62 7.84 -7.66 -6.46
CA THR A 62 9.02 -8.34 -6.95
C THR A 62 8.64 -9.17 -8.16
N TRP A 63 9.36 -8.98 -9.27
CA TRP A 63 9.24 -9.86 -10.43
C TRP A 63 9.73 -11.26 -10.09
N THR A 64 8.97 -12.28 -10.50
CA THR A 64 9.32 -13.69 -10.23
C THR A 64 9.78 -14.40 -11.50
N HIS A 65 8.91 -14.45 -12.50
CA HIS A 65 9.24 -14.99 -13.81
C HIS A 65 8.24 -14.50 -14.86
N SER A 66 8.66 -14.57 -16.12
CA SER A 66 7.81 -14.35 -17.29
C SER A 66 7.87 -15.57 -18.20
N GLY A 67 6.90 -15.71 -19.10
CA GLY A 67 6.89 -16.83 -20.03
C GLY A 67 5.90 -16.65 -21.18
N ARG A 68 6.22 -17.29 -22.30
CA ARG A 68 5.35 -17.41 -23.47
C ARG A 68 4.80 -18.82 -23.58
N ASN A 69 3.54 -18.92 -24.00
CA ASN A 69 2.86 -20.18 -24.23
C ASN A 69 2.24 -20.15 -25.64
N PRO A 70 2.65 -21.06 -26.55
CA PRO A 70 2.11 -21.12 -27.89
C PRO A 70 0.65 -21.59 -27.87
N ARG A 71 -0.21 -20.92 -28.64
CA ARG A 71 -1.65 -21.19 -28.75
C ARG A 71 -2.08 -21.63 -30.15
N GLY A 72 -1.11 -22.12 -30.93
CA GLY A 72 -1.31 -22.60 -32.29
C GLY A 72 -0.70 -21.68 -33.34
N TYR A 73 -0.62 -22.19 -34.57
CA TYR A 73 -0.10 -21.49 -35.72
C TYR A 73 -1.15 -20.55 -36.33
N THR A 74 -0.69 -19.47 -36.94
CA THR A 74 -1.54 -18.61 -37.77
C THR A 74 -1.70 -19.20 -39.17
N VAL A 75 -2.70 -18.71 -39.91
CA VAL A 75 -2.94 -19.06 -41.33
C VAL A 75 -1.88 -18.52 -42.30
N ASN A 76 -1.01 -17.62 -41.84
CA ASN A 76 0.00 -16.96 -42.67
C ASN A 76 1.25 -17.83 -42.90
N ASN A 77 1.31 -19.01 -42.30
CA ASN A 77 2.44 -19.92 -42.43
C ASN A 77 2.35 -20.75 -43.72
N PRO A 78 3.49 -21.18 -44.28
CA PRO A 78 3.49 -22.18 -45.34
C PRO A 78 2.83 -23.49 -44.85
N PRO A 79 2.27 -24.30 -45.77
CA PRO A 79 1.56 -25.53 -45.42
C PRO A 79 2.45 -26.58 -44.73
N VAL A 80 3.77 -26.51 -44.94
CA VAL A 80 4.77 -27.34 -44.26
C VAL A 80 5.76 -26.41 -43.55
N ILE A 81 5.97 -26.64 -42.25
CA ILE A 81 6.88 -25.87 -41.41
C ILE A 81 8.09 -26.75 -41.10
N TYR A 82 9.27 -26.33 -41.56
CA TYR A 82 10.53 -26.99 -41.25
C TYR A 82 11.13 -26.41 -39.97
N VAL A 83 11.19 -27.23 -38.93
CA VAL A 83 11.74 -26.85 -37.62
C VAL A 83 13.22 -26.45 -37.77
N GLY A 84 13.60 -25.31 -37.19
CA GLY A 84 14.98 -24.80 -37.24
C GLY A 84 15.33 -24.00 -38.50
N ILE A 85 14.46 -23.98 -39.52
CA ILE A 85 14.65 -23.20 -40.75
C ILE A 85 13.59 -22.09 -40.82
N ASN A 86 12.32 -22.44 -40.62
CA ASN A 86 11.24 -21.45 -40.64
C ASN A 86 11.03 -20.84 -39.25
N ASN A 87 10.69 -19.55 -39.24
CA ASN A 87 10.18 -18.83 -38.06
C ASN A 87 8.66 -18.68 -38.18
N PRO A 88 7.88 -19.71 -37.82
CA PRO A 88 6.45 -19.67 -38.01
C PRO A 88 5.79 -18.63 -37.10
N GLN A 89 4.77 -17.95 -37.63
CA GLN A 89 3.91 -17.06 -36.87
C GLN A 89 2.91 -17.86 -36.05
N MET A 90 2.88 -17.63 -34.74
CA MET A 90 1.97 -18.28 -33.81
C MET A 90 1.15 -17.25 -33.04
N TYR A 91 0.02 -17.70 -32.51
CA TYR A 91 -0.65 -17.00 -31.43
C TYR A 91 0.11 -17.29 -30.13
N TRP A 92 0.58 -16.27 -29.45
CA TRP A 92 1.30 -16.39 -28.18
C TRP A 92 0.46 -15.84 -27.03
N ARG A 93 0.42 -16.58 -25.92
CA ARG A 93 0.01 -16.04 -24.63
C ARG A 93 1.26 -15.74 -23.82
N LEU A 94 1.51 -14.46 -23.58
CA LEU A 94 2.58 -13.97 -22.73
C LEU A 94 2.04 -13.80 -21.31
N SER A 95 2.91 -14.05 -20.32
CA SER A 95 2.57 -13.84 -18.92
C SER A 95 3.75 -13.29 -18.14
N TRP A 96 3.47 -12.39 -17.20
CA TRP A 96 4.41 -11.87 -16.22
C TRP A 96 3.85 -12.11 -14.83
N ASN A 97 4.64 -12.75 -13.98
CA ASN A 97 4.23 -13.13 -12.64
C ASN A 97 5.04 -12.33 -11.63
N TYR A 98 4.35 -11.76 -10.66
CA TYR A 98 4.91 -10.91 -9.62
C TYR A 98 4.42 -11.38 -8.26
N ARG A 99 5.25 -11.17 -7.26
CA ARG A 99 4.86 -11.21 -5.86
C ARG A 99 4.63 -9.78 -5.40
N LEU A 100 3.46 -9.50 -4.85
CA LEU A 100 3.14 -8.21 -4.24
C LEU A 100 3.12 -8.40 -2.72
N GLU A 101 4.10 -7.81 -2.06
CA GLU A 101 4.15 -7.68 -0.61
C GLU A 101 3.35 -6.46 -0.18
N ILE A 102 2.51 -6.63 0.83
CA ILE A 102 1.82 -5.54 1.50
C ILE A 102 2.11 -5.67 2.98
N ARG A 103 2.63 -4.61 3.58
CA ARG A 103 3.03 -4.61 4.99
C ARG A 103 2.49 -3.40 5.73
N ASN A 104 2.13 -3.60 6.98
CA ASN A 104 1.92 -2.49 7.90
C ASN A 104 3.26 -2.05 8.49
N ASN A 105 3.91 -1.08 7.86
CA ASN A 105 5.19 -0.52 8.30
C ASN A 105 5.01 0.53 9.42
N SER A 106 4.23 0.18 10.43
CA SER A 106 4.00 1.01 11.61
C SER A 106 3.70 0.16 12.84
N SER A 107 3.84 0.77 14.01
CA SER A 107 3.46 0.18 15.29
C SER A 107 1.97 0.37 15.63
N PHE A 108 1.14 0.70 14.63
CA PHE A 108 -0.30 0.93 14.79
C PHE A 108 -1.10 0.03 13.86
N THR A 109 -2.10 -0.64 14.40
CA THR A 109 -3.00 -1.52 13.64
C THR A 109 -3.87 -0.70 12.67
N ALA A 110 -4.02 -1.17 11.44
CA ALA A 110 -4.88 -0.56 10.43
C ALA A 110 -6.22 -1.32 10.33
N TYR A 111 -7.33 -0.60 10.27
CA TYR A 111 -8.69 -1.14 10.23
C TYR A 111 -9.39 -0.75 8.92
N ASN A 112 -10.54 -1.37 8.63
CA ASN A 112 -11.41 -1.02 7.51
C ASN A 112 -10.67 -0.92 6.16
N ILE A 113 -9.88 -1.95 5.82
CA ILE A 113 -8.95 -1.91 4.68
C ILE A 113 -9.73 -2.10 3.40
N ARG A 114 -9.72 -1.08 2.53
CA ARG A 114 -10.38 -1.12 1.22
C ARG A 114 -9.35 -0.92 0.12
N VAL A 115 -9.28 -1.89 -0.77
CA VAL A 115 -8.33 -1.88 -1.89
C VAL A 115 -9.06 -1.55 -3.19
N LYS A 116 -8.51 -0.60 -3.94
CA LYS A 116 -8.99 -0.18 -5.24
C LYS A 116 -7.84 -0.25 -6.24
N TYR A 117 -8.05 -0.99 -7.33
CA TYR A 117 -7.13 -1.02 -8.46
C TYR A 117 -7.50 0.08 -9.45
N VAL A 118 -6.52 0.87 -9.88
CA VAL A 118 -6.70 1.99 -10.81
C VAL A 118 -5.86 1.71 -12.05
N ASN A 119 -6.49 1.71 -13.21
CA ASN A 119 -5.86 1.34 -14.50
C ASN A 119 -5.21 -0.05 -14.43
N LEU A 120 -5.94 -1.03 -13.91
CA LEU A 120 -5.50 -2.42 -13.92
C LEU A 120 -5.34 -2.88 -15.38
N PRO A 121 -4.19 -3.42 -15.80
CA PRO A 121 -4.02 -3.88 -17.16
C PRO A 121 -5.03 -4.99 -17.50
N ASP A 122 -5.47 -5.03 -18.75
CA ASP A 122 -6.42 -6.04 -19.21
C ASP A 122 -5.89 -7.46 -18.93
N LYS A 123 -6.79 -8.37 -18.56
CA LYS A 123 -6.47 -9.79 -18.27
C LYS A 123 -5.39 -9.96 -17.19
N THR A 124 -5.39 -9.07 -16.20
CA THR A 124 -4.63 -9.24 -14.96
C THR A 124 -5.39 -10.12 -13.97
N PHE A 125 -4.70 -11.08 -13.39
CA PHE A 125 -5.20 -11.94 -12.31
C PHE A 125 -4.43 -11.58 -11.04
N ILE A 126 -5.16 -11.35 -9.95
CA ILE A 126 -4.58 -11.12 -8.63
C ILE A 126 -5.11 -12.23 -7.73
N GLU A 127 -4.22 -13.12 -7.30
CA GLU A 127 -4.52 -14.24 -6.43
C GLU A 127 -4.04 -13.93 -5.01
N GLY A 128 -4.98 -13.98 -4.08
CA GLY A 128 -4.80 -13.69 -2.66
C GLY A 128 -6.04 -13.00 -2.08
N GLU A 129 -6.34 -13.22 -0.81
CA GLU A 129 -7.54 -12.69 -0.17
C GLU A 129 -7.29 -11.29 0.38
N PHE A 130 -7.71 -10.26 -0.36
CA PHE A 130 -7.82 -8.91 0.18
C PHE A 130 -9.07 -8.72 1.05
N GLY A 131 -10.09 -9.57 0.89
CA GLY A 131 -11.47 -9.26 1.26
C GLY A 131 -11.99 -9.69 2.63
N LYS A 132 -11.20 -10.34 3.50
CA LYS A 132 -11.68 -10.85 4.81
C LYS A 132 -10.77 -10.63 6.01
N ILE A 133 -9.55 -10.14 5.81
CA ILE A 133 -8.53 -10.18 6.87
C ILE A 133 -8.39 -8.77 7.46
N GLU A 134 -9.37 -8.38 8.26
CA GLU A 134 -9.30 -7.20 9.12
C GLU A 134 -9.05 -7.66 10.57
N PRO A 135 -8.23 -6.94 11.34
CA PRO A 135 -7.42 -5.77 10.96
C PRO A 135 -6.01 -6.13 10.42
N PHE A 136 -5.26 -5.14 9.91
CA PHE A 136 -3.82 -5.28 9.62
C PHE A 136 -3.01 -5.00 10.88
N GLN A 137 -2.48 -6.03 11.51
CA GLN A 137 -1.72 -5.89 12.75
C GLN A 137 -0.42 -5.12 12.53
N THR A 138 0.15 -4.65 13.63
CA THR A 138 1.44 -3.94 13.64
C THR A 138 2.53 -4.82 13.02
N HIS A 139 3.29 -4.28 12.07
CA HIS A 139 4.37 -5.01 11.40
C HIS A 139 3.94 -6.30 10.66
N GLU A 140 2.64 -6.52 10.45
CA GLU A 140 2.15 -7.66 9.70
C GLU A 140 2.45 -7.48 8.20
N THR A 141 2.82 -8.58 7.55
CA THR A 141 3.10 -8.65 6.11
C THR A 141 2.20 -9.71 5.47
N ARG A 142 1.66 -9.40 4.29
CA ARG A 142 0.85 -10.31 3.47
C ARG A 142 1.39 -10.31 2.05
N GLU A 143 1.45 -11.50 1.47
CA GLU A 143 1.91 -11.69 0.10
C GLU A 143 0.74 -12.03 -0.83
N PHE A 144 0.77 -11.43 -2.03
CA PHE A 144 -0.19 -11.65 -3.10
C PHE A 144 0.54 -12.06 -4.37
N ARG A 145 -0.11 -12.85 -5.22
CA ARG A 145 0.42 -13.21 -6.54
C ARG A 145 -0.31 -12.40 -7.59
N VAL A 146 0.44 -11.68 -8.42
CA VAL A 146 -0.10 -10.88 -9.51
C VAL A 146 0.40 -11.46 -10.82
N LYS A 147 -0.52 -11.75 -11.74
CA LYS A 147 -0.22 -12.31 -13.05
C LYS A 147 -0.85 -11.45 -14.14
N LEU A 148 0.00 -10.81 -14.94
CA LEU A 148 -0.39 -10.10 -16.15
C LEU A 148 -0.42 -11.08 -17.31
N ILE A 149 -1.43 -11.01 -18.19
CA ILE A 149 -1.53 -11.84 -19.39
C ILE A 149 -1.78 -10.97 -20.62
N GLN A 150 -0.94 -11.13 -21.64
CA GLN A 150 -1.15 -10.50 -22.94
C GLN A 150 -1.17 -11.56 -24.04
N ASN A 151 -2.03 -11.38 -25.04
CA ASN A 151 -1.99 -12.21 -26.24
C ASN A 151 -1.36 -11.40 -27.37
N VAL A 152 -0.39 -11.99 -28.06
CA VAL A 152 0.26 -11.39 -29.24
C VAL A 152 0.32 -12.39 -30.37
N THR A 153 0.51 -11.91 -31.60
CA THR A 153 0.69 -12.76 -32.78
C THR A 153 2.03 -12.42 -33.40
N GLY A 154 2.83 -13.43 -33.72
CA GLY A 154 4.15 -13.19 -34.31
C GLY A 154 5.04 -14.43 -34.24
N THR A 155 6.30 -14.25 -34.61
CA THR A 155 7.33 -15.28 -34.44
C THR A 155 7.70 -15.43 -32.96
N HIS A 156 8.51 -16.43 -32.64
CA HIS A 156 9.02 -16.56 -31.28
C HIS A 156 9.91 -15.38 -30.87
N ILE A 157 10.63 -14.78 -31.83
CA ILE A 157 11.50 -13.61 -31.61
C ILE A 157 10.66 -12.40 -31.24
N ASP A 158 9.55 -12.18 -31.95
CA ASP A 158 8.63 -11.07 -31.65
C ASP A 158 8.01 -11.22 -30.26
N ALA A 159 7.65 -12.45 -29.89
CA ALA A 159 7.10 -12.75 -28.57
C ALA A 159 8.12 -12.51 -27.45
N ASP A 160 9.38 -12.92 -27.66
CA ASP A 160 10.46 -12.73 -26.68
C ASP A 160 10.79 -11.23 -26.53
N ASN A 161 10.91 -10.49 -27.64
CA ASN A 161 11.09 -9.04 -27.63
C ASN A 161 9.94 -8.33 -26.93
N TYR A 162 8.69 -8.77 -27.14
CA TYR A 162 7.54 -8.18 -26.47
C TYR A 162 7.60 -8.41 -24.96
N LEU A 163 7.93 -9.65 -24.57
CA LEU A 163 7.97 -10.10 -23.19
C LEU A 163 9.03 -9.34 -22.35
N GLU A 164 10.15 -8.98 -22.95
CA GLU A 164 11.21 -8.19 -22.32
C GLU A 164 10.84 -6.71 -22.18
N ASN A 165 10.32 -6.09 -23.24
CA ASN A 165 10.24 -4.63 -23.33
C ASN A 165 8.89 -4.01 -22.91
N ASN A 166 7.79 -4.78 -22.94
CA ASN A 166 6.45 -4.23 -22.71
C ASN A 166 5.91 -4.25 -21.26
N PRO A 167 6.46 -4.95 -20.25
CA PRO A 167 5.83 -4.96 -18.93
C PRO A 167 5.78 -3.57 -18.27
N ALA A 168 6.80 -2.74 -18.48
CA ALA A 168 6.82 -1.37 -17.97
C ALA A 168 5.73 -0.50 -18.62
N ILE A 169 5.52 -0.66 -19.93
CA ILE A 169 4.50 0.06 -20.70
C ILE A 169 3.10 -0.35 -20.25
N LEU A 170 2.87 -1.67 -20.11
CA LEU A 170 1.58 -2.21 -19.66
C LEU A 170 1.20 -1.73 -18.27
N THR A 171 2.17 -1.39 -17.42
CA THR A 171 1.94 -1.04 -16.01
C THR A 171 2.17 0.43 -15.68
N GLU A 172 2.54 1.27 -16.65
CA GLU A 172 2.97 2.67 -16.43
C GLU A 172 1.97 3.48 -15.60
N THR A 173 0.68 3.29 -15.87
CA THR A 173 -0.40 4.01 -15.21
C THR A 173 -1.09 3.19 -14.11
N PHE A 174 -0.69 1.93 -13.91
CA PHE A 174 -1.28 1.01 -12.95
C PHE A 174 -0.94 1.43 -11.51
N LYS A 175 -1.97 1.58 -10.69
CA LYS A 175 -1.86 1.95 -9.29
C LYS A 175 -2.75 1.09 -8.41
N ILE A 176 -2.32 0.90 -7.17
CA ILE A 176 -3.11 0.27 -6.11
C ILE A 176 -3.36 1.32 -5.03
N GLN A 177 -4.62 1.62 -4.75
CA GLN A 177 -5.01 2.52 -3.69
C GLN A 177 -5.59 1.73 -2.53
N ILE A 178 -5.00 1.86 -1.35
CA ILE A 178 -5.48 1.24 -0.12
C ILE A 178 -5.97 2.35 0.79
N ASN A 179 -7.26 2.33 1.13
CA ASN A 179 -7.86 3.18 2.14
C ASN A 179 -8.01 2.37 3.43
N TYR A 180 -7.74 2.97 4.57
CA TYR A 180 -7.79 2.32 5.88
C TYR A 180 -8.05 3.35 6.97
N THR A 181 -8.44 2.90 8.14
CA THR A 181 -8.59 3.76 9.32
C THR A 181 -7.64 3.35 10.42
N ASP A 182 -7.34 4.26 11.35
CA ASP A 182 -6.69 3.90 12.61
C ASP A 182 -7.71 3.38 13.64
N GLU A 183 -7.23 3.16 14.87
CA GLU A 183 -8.04 2.77 16.03
C GLU A 183 -9.07 3.82 16.47
N TYR A 184 -8.92 5.08 16.05
CA TYR A 184 -9.85 6.19 16.31
C TYR A 184 -10.86 6.38 15.17
N GLY A 185 -10.74 5.64 14.07
CA GLY A 185 -11.56 5.79 12.88
C GLY A 185 -11.11 6.90 11.93
N PHE A 186 -9.94 7.53 12.14
CA PHE A 186 -9.43 8.54 11.21
C PHE A 186 -9.02 7.87 9.89
N PRO A 187 -9.46 8.38 8.73
CA PRO A 187 -9.21 7.76 7.45
C PRO A 187 -7.86 8.17 6.85
N PHE A 188 -7.15 7.18 6.33
CA PHE A 188 -5.87 7.30 5.64
C PHE A 188 -5.93 6.61 4.29
N SER A 189 -5.02 7.01 3.38
CA SER A 189 -4.87 6.39 2.07
C SER A 189 -3.40 6.22 1.72
N THR A 190 -3.04 5.04 1.23
CA THR A 190 -1.77 4.80 0.54
C THR A 190 -2.07 4.57 -0.94
N THR A 191 -1.42 5.33 -1.81
CA THR A 191 -1.39 5.06 -3.25
C THR A 191 -0.04 4.49 -3.64
N TYR A 192 -0.05 3.31 -4.24
CA TYR A 192 1.12 2.64 -4.77
C TYR A 192 1.18 2.77 -6.29
N HIS A 193 2.34 3.15 -6.81
CA HIS A 193 2.62 3.26 -8.24
C HIS A 193 3.44 2.05 -8.69
N TRP A 194 2.84 1.18 -9.50
CA TRP A 194 3.43 -0.12 -9.84
C TRP A 194 4.81 0.00 -10.48
N THR A 195 4.92 0.71 -11.62
CA THR A 195 6.18 0.80 -12.38
C THR A 195 7.32 1.46 -11.62
N LYS A 196 7.01 2.41 -10.72
CA LYS A 196 8.02 3.13 -9.93
C LYS A 196 8.31 2.47 -8.58
N ASP A 197 7.50 1.50 -8.19
CA ASP A 197 7.54 0.89 -6.87
C ASP A 197 7.50 1.93 -5.72
N ASP A 198 6.70 3.00 -5.91
CA ASP A 198 6.60 4.15 -4.99
C ASP A 198 5.29 4.11 -4.19
N ASN A 199 5.36 4.53 -2.92
CA ASN A 199 4.22 4.61 -2.02
C ASN A 199 3.98 6.06 -1.57
N ARG A 200 2.81 6.61 -1.91
CA ARG A 200 2.39 7.95 -1.52
C ARG A 200 1.29 7.90 -0.47
N PHE A 201 1.55 8.53 0.67
CA PHE A 201 0.65 8.56 1.82
C PHE A 201 -0.16 9.85 1.82
N LYS A 202 -1.46 9.75 2.08
CA LYS A 202 -2.36 10.88 2.25
C LYS A 202 -3.27 10.67 3.45
N LEU A 203 -3.53 11.74 4.17
CA LEU A 203 -4.62 11.80 5.13
C LEU A 203 -5.90 12.15 4.35
N LEU A 204 -6.99 11.46 4.65
CA LEU A 204 -8.30 11.78 4.06
C LEU A 204 -9.02 12.72 5.04
N HIS A 205 -9.46 13.88 4.55
CA HIS A 205 -10.23 14.86 5.31
C HIS A 205 -11.71 14.76 4.94
#